data_AF-A0A151EVV3-F1
#
_entry.id   AF-A0A151EVV3-F1
#
_cell.length_a   1.000
_cell.length_b   1.000
_cell.length_c   1.000
_cell.angle_alpha   90.00
_cell.angle_beta   90.00
_cell.angle_gamma   90.00
#
_symmetry.space_group_name_H-M   'P 1'
#
loop_
_entity.id
_entity.type
_entity.pdbx_description
1 polymer ?
#
loop_
_entity_poly.entity_id
_entity_poly.type
_entity_poly.pdbx_seq_one_letter_code
_entity_poly.pdbx_strand_id
1 'polypeptide(L)'
;MESIHKCMVVHLTLDVAHARREFFHKFVVSFCILGLLVGLHMQIFCVFWDKISFYFLIPQNKVETFIWHQKKITSMHRHMWTWAIVCLFFLLLTNTQATYSADSYRFEWTFTPNVHGSVHVELKVTVPYSINSYQLNFYKGTIRELKAYEVKTGNPVKITKTEDGKVHFKCEFDNAQKGFQFLVEFDYLNYVVEKENEVYSFHFGWTADHDTTHQAMVILPEKHELLSTEELNPANLSVFNGQARVTFHKYVLKSDEFAFTVIFSRKGIDLVEEGDSKFNQKMYNDAKRAYERAFGFYSNLLIKWGWGESESVDQLEDRVENCDMLLADEKVEEAMTAFVSKDYAAAQTLFSEAQGIYRSIEDAAKVSECQDFIDQCTEILELEKYVESQMDEGITYYDLRKYDQAKATFEEALDAFKKLEDEEKAQECQKWIDSCEKYINLIRGMIVLAIVAGAAVVYVVIRRRKNVQKGETEPNEREE
;
A
#
# COMPACT_ATOMS: atom_id res chain seq x y z
N MET A 1 22.28 26.97 25.50
CA MET A 1 20.85 27.11 25.14
C MET A 1 20.51 28.42 24.43
N GLU A 2 21.16 29.56 24.72
CA GLU A 2 20.88 30.83 24.01
C GLU A 2 21.32 30.87 22.52
N SER A 3 22.27 30.04 22.10
CA SER A 3 22.71 29.97 20.69
C SER A 3 21.69 29.26 19.78
N ILE A 4 20.96 28.27 20.32
CA ILE A 4 19.95 27.50 19.55
C ILE A 4 18.70 28.35 19.30
N HIS A 5 18.36 29.26 20.21
CA HIS A 5 17.19 30.14 20.06
C HIS A 5 17.40 31.23 19.00
N LYS A 6 18.63 31.72 18.78
CA LYS A 6 18.92 32.72 17.74
C LYS A 6 18.95 32.13 16.33
N CYS A 7 19.41 30.89 16.16
CA CYS A 7 19.38 30.21 14.85
C CYS A 7 17.94 29.88 14.40
N MET A 8 17.08 29.45 15.34
CA MET A 8 15.70 29.06 15.04
C MET A 8 14.83 30.27 14.62
N VAL A 9 15.05 31.45 15.22
CA VAL A 9 14.31 32.68 14.88
C VAL A 9 14.72 33.26 13.51
N VAL A 10 15.98 33.09 13.11
CA VAL A 10 16.47 33.54 11.79
C VAL A 10 16.00 32.61 10.67
N HIS A 11 15.96 31.28 10.89
CA HIS A 11 15.42 30.35 9.91
C HIS A 11 13.91 30.52 9.70
N LEU A 12 13.12 30.67 10.78
CA LEU A 12 11.68 30.92 10.69
C LEU A 12 11.32 32.25 9.99
N THR A 13 12.19 33.26 10.05
CA THR A 13 11.94 34.55 9.38
C THR A 13 12.31 34.53 7.89
N LEU A 14 13.30 33.74 7.48
CA LEU A 14 13.70 33.56 6.08
C LEU A 14 12.73 32.66 5.30
N ASP A 15 12.25 31.56 5.88
CA ASP A 15 11.25 30.70 5.23
C ASP A 15 9.90 31.40 5.06
N VAL A 16 9.49 32.20 6.04
CA VAL A 16 8.28 33.02 5.92
C VAL A 16 8.44 34.10 4.83
N ALA A 17 9.65 34.61 4.59
CA ALA A 17 9.90 35.59 3.53
C ALA A 17 9.89 34.95 2.13
N HIS A 18 10.41 33.73 1.98
CA HIS A 18 10.43 33.02 0.70
C HIS A 18 9.04 32.49 0.34
N ALA A 19 8.34 31.86 1.29
CA ALA A 19 6.95 31.41 1.11
C ALA A 19 6.00 32.59 0.85
N ARG A 20 6.21 33.75 1.50
CA ARG A 20 5.49 34.99 1.15
C ARG A 20 5.79 35.44 -0.26
N ARG A 21 7.03 35.35 -0.75
CA ARG A 21 7.38 35.81 -2.09
C ARG A 21 6.72 34.95 -3.18
N GLU A 22 6.69 33.63 -3.01
CA GLU A 22 6.07 32.71 -3.97
C GLU A 22 4.53 32.79 -3.94
N PHE A 23 3.93 32.84 -2.75
CA PHE A 23 2.49 33.07 -2.57
C PHE A 23 2.09 34.42 -3.17
N PHE A 24 2.87 35.47 -2.93
CA PHE A 24 2.59 36.80 -3.46
C PHE A 24 2.72 36.85 -4.98
N HIS A 25 3.67 36.14 -5.59
CA HIS A 25 3.77 36.06 -7.04
C HIS A 25 2.56 35.33 -7.66
N LYS A 26 2.18 34.16 -7.13
CA LYS A 26 0.99 33.41 -7.60
C LYS A 26 -0.31 34.19 -7.37
N PHE A 27 -0.41 34.86 -6.22
CA PHE A 27 -1.54 35.75 -5.89
C PHE A 27 -1.61 36.94 -6.85
N VAL A 28 -0.50 37.65 -7.10
CA VAL A 28 -0.47 38.81 -8.02
C VAL A 28 -0.80 38.40 -9.45
N VAL A 29 -0.26 37.29 -9.96
CA VAL A 29 -0.59 36.80 -11.32
C VAL A 29 -2.08 36.46 -11.42
N SER A 30 -2.62 35.75 -10.44
CA SER A 30 -4.05 35.38 -10.42
C SER A 30 -4.94 36.61 -10.30
N PHE A 31 -4.55 37.60 -9.50
CA PHE A 31 -5.26 38.87 -9.33
C PHE A 31 -5.18 39.75 -10.58
N CYS A 32 -4.06 39.73 -11.31
CA CYS A 32 -3.91 40.42 -12.59
C CYS A 32 -4.78 39.77 -13.68
N ILE A 33 -4.85 38.44 -13.75
CA ILE A 33 -5.73 37.73 -14.69
C ILE A 33 -7.20 38.00 -14.36
N LEU A 34 -7.59 37.91 -13.08
CA LEU A 34 -8.94 38.23 -12.64
C LEU A 34 -9.28 39.70 -12.91
N GLY A 35 -8.34 40.62 -12.67
CA GLY A 35 -8.48 42.04 -12.97
C GLY A 35 -8.63 42.33 -14.47
N LEU A 36 -7.91 41.61 -15.33
CA LEU A 36 -8.06 41.71 -16.78
C LEU A 36 -9.40 41.14 -17.25
N LEU A 37 -9.84 39.99 -16.71
CA LEU A 37 -11.15 39.41 -17.05
C LEU A 37 -12.32 40.30 -16.59
N VAL A 38 -12.23 40.86 -15.39
CA VAL A 38 -13.22 41.82 -14.87
C VAL A 38 -13.19 43.12 -15.68
N GLY A 39 -12.00 43.60 -16.07
CA GLY A 39 -11.83 44.74 -16.95
C GLY A 39 -12.44 44.52 -18.34
N LEU A 40 -12.24 43.34 -18.92
CA LEU A 40 -12.82 42.96 -20.21
C LEU A 40 -14.34 42.85 -20.13
N HIS A 41 -14.86 42.21 -19.08
CA HIS A 41 -16.31 42.14 -18.83
C HIS A 41 -16.92 43.52 -18.63
N MET A 42 -16.26 44.43 -17.91
CA MET A 42 -16.70 45.81 -17.71
C MET A 42 -16.63 46.63 -19.01
N GLN A 43 -15.63 46.45 -19.86
CA GLN A 43 -15.59 47.09 -21.18
C GLN A 43 -16.72 46.61 -22.09
N ILE A 44 -16.99 45.30 -22.11
CA ILE A 44 -18.14 44.75 -22.83
C ILE A 44 -19.44 45.33 -22.27
N PHE A 45 -19.58 45.41 -20.94
CA PHE A 45 -20.77 45.96 -20.29
C PHE A 45 -20.96 47.45 -20.56
N CYS A 46 -19.89 48.26 -20.57
CA CYS A 46 -19.94 49.69 -20.89
C CYS A 46 -20.29 49.93 -22.37
N VAL A 47 -19.71 49.16 -23.31
CA VAL A 47 -20.06 49.26 -24.74
C VAL A 47 -21.51 48.83 -24.98
N PHE A 48 -21.99 47.84 -24.23
CA PHE A 48 -23.38 47.39 -24.29
C PHE A 48 -24.34 48.43 -23.68
N TRP A 49 -23.95 49.08 -22.58
CA TRP A 49 -24.74 50.09 -21.88
C TRP A 49 -24.82 51.42 -22.64
N ASP A 50 -23.75 51.85 -23.31
CA ASP A 50 -23.76 53.03 -24.19
C ASP A 50 -24.68 52.84 -25.39
N LYS A 51 -24.76 51.61 -25.94
CA LYS A 51 -25.71 51.27 -27.01
C LYS A 51 -27.16 51.20 -26.51
N ILE A 52 -27.41 50.76 -25.28
CA ILE A 52 -28.76 50.72 -24.68
C ILE A 52 -29.23 52.12 -24.27
N SER A 53 -28.33 52.97 -23.77
CA SER A 53 -28.65 54.34 -23.33
C SER A 53 -29.07 55.27 -24.47
N PHE A 54 -28.71 54.93 -25.72
CA PHE A 54 -29.15 55.67 -26.90
C PHE A 54 -30.63 55.43 -27.27
N TYR A 55 -31.29 54.43 -26.69
CA TYR A 55 -32.67 54.05 -27.06
C TYR A 55 -33.77 54.47 -26.09
N PHE A 56 -33.43 55.07 -24.93
CA PHE A 56 -34.45 55.56 -24.00
C PHE A 56 -34.41 57.09 -23.89
N LEU A 57 -35.42 57.74 -24.46
CA LEU A 57 -35.77 59.15 -24.20
C LEU A 57 -36.14 59.30 -22.72
N ILE A 58 -35.20 59.78 -21.91
CA ILE A 58 -35.41 60.05 -20.48
C ILE A 58 -36.18 61.38 -20.34
N PRO A 59 -37.30 61.44 -19.60
CA PRO A 59 -38.05 62.68 -19.35
C PRO A 59 -37.22 63.69 -18.53
N GLN A 60 -37.36 64.98 -18.83
CA GLN A 60 -36.55 66.11 -18.33
C GLN A 60 -36.50 66.32 -16.80
N ASN A 61 -37.15 65.51 -15.97
CA ASN A 61 -37.28 65.75 -14.53
C ASN A 61 -36.39 64.90 -13.61
N LYS A 62 -35.27 64.35 -14.12
CA LYS A 62 -34.31 63.54 -13.33
C LYS A 62 -32.85 63.92 -13.56
N VAL A 63 -32.55 65.21 -13.58
CA VAL A 63 -31.16 65.73 -13.74
C VAL A 63 -30.27 65.36 -12.54
N GLU A 64 -30.82 65.29 -11.33
CA GLU A 64 -30.03 64.98 -10.12
C GLU A 64 -29.53 63.52 -10.07
N THR A 65 -30.29 62.57 -10.62
CA THR A 65 -29.90 61.15 -10.66
C THR A 65 -28.81 60.88 -11.70
N PHE A 66 -28.79 61.67 -12.78
CA PHE A 66 -27.74 61.64 -13.80
C PHE A 66 -26.40 62.17 -13.26
N ILE A 67 -26.42 63.28 -12.51
CA ILE A 67 -25.21 63.83 -11.88
C ILE A 67 -24.62 62.86 -10.85
N TRP A 68 -25.47 62.14 -10.09
CA TRP A 68 -25.01 61.11 -9.15
C TRP A 68 -24.34 59.92 -9.85
N HIS A 69 -24.91 59.45 -10.97
CA HIS A 69 -24.30 58.39 -11.77
C HIS A 69 -22.98 58.84 -12.41
N GLN A 70 -22.88 60.07 -12.90
CA GLN A 70 -21.63 60.58 -13.46
C GLN A 70 -20.51 60.71 -12.41
N LYS A 71 -20.84 61.10 -11.18
CA LYS A 71 -19.90 61.09 -10.05
C LYS A 71 -19.43 59.66 -9.70
N LYS A 72 -20.34 58.68 -9.75
CA LYS A 72 -19.99 57.28 -9.47
C LYS A 72 -19.11 56.67 -10.57
N ILE A 73 -19.41 56.96 -11.84
CA ILE A 73 -18.59 56.51 -12.99
C ILE A 73 -17.19 57.13 -12.93
N THR A 74 -17.07 58.43 -12.65
CA THR A 74 -15.75 59.08 -12.52
C THR A 74 -14.95 58.55 -11.32
N SER A 75 -15.59 58.16 -10.22
CA SER A 75 -14.93 57.47 -9.11
C SER A 75 -14.44 56.07 -9.51
N MET A 76 -15.26 55.31 -10.25
CA MET A 76 -14.89 53.98 -10.72
C MET A 76 -13.74 54.03 -11.72
N HIS A 77 -13.75 55.02 -12.62
CA HIS A 77 -12.66 55.25 -13.55
C HIS A 77 -11.34 55.58 -12.84
N ARG A 78 -11.38 56.36 -11.75
CA ARG A 78 -10.18 56.63 -10.94
C ARG A 78 -9.62 55.35 -10.34
N HIS A 79 -10.45 54.50 -9.75
CA HIS A 79 -9.98 53.23 -9.18
C HIS A 79 -9.43 52.29 -10.24
N MET A 80 -10.06 52.21 -11.41
CA MET A 80 -9.56 51.38 -12.51
C MET A 80 -8.20 51.88 -13.01
N TRP A 81 -8.00 53.19 -13.13
CA TRP A 81 -6.70 53.77 -13.46
C TRP A 81 -5.66 53.52 -12.36
N THR A 82 -6.04 53.61 -11.08
CA THR A 82 -5.13 53.26 -9.98
C THR A 82 -4.68 51.80 -10.06
N TRP A 83 -5.60 50.86 -10.30
CA TRP A 83 -5.25 49.44 -10.46
C TRP A 83 -4.41 49.18 -11.72
N ALA A 84 -4.70 49.83 -12.84
CA ALA A 84 -3.89 49.73 -14.04
C ALA A 84 -2.46 50.23 -13.80
N ILE A 85 -2.28 51.34 -13.08
CA ILE A 85 -0.96 51.87 -12.70
C ILE A 85 -0.25 50.91 -11.75
N VAL A 86 -0.94 50.33 -10.76
CA VAL A 86 -0.35 49.34 -9.85
C VAL A 86 0.09 48.08 -10.62
N CYS A 87 -0.74 47.56 -11.52
CA CYS A 87 -0.37 46.42 -12.38
C CYS A 87 0.81 46.75 -13.29
N LEU A 88 0.84 47.94 -13.92
CA LEU A 88 1.97 48.38 -14.73
C LEU A 88 3.25 48.50 -13.90
N PHE A 89 3.16 49.05 -12.69
CA PHE A 89 4.29 49.16 -11.77
C PHE A 89 4.79 47.78 -11.34
N PHE A 90 3.89 46.83 -11.06
CA PHE A 90 4.24 45.45 -10.79
C PHE A 90 4.92 44.77 -11.99
N LEU A 91 4.39 44.95 -13.21
CA LEU A 91 4.99 44.43 -14.44
C LEU A 91 6.38 45.02 -14.70
N LEU A 92 6.56 46.31 -14.41
CA LEU A 92 7.86 46.97 -14.48
C LEU A 92 8.82 46.42 -13.43
N LEU A 93 8.38 46.20 -12.20
CA LEU A 93 9.19 45.59 -11.14
C LEU A 93 9.59 44.13 -11.49
N THR A 94 8.67 43.31 -12.00
CA THR A 94 8.99 41.94 -12.42
C THR A 94 9.91 41.90 -13.64
N ASN A 95 9.75 42.83 -14.60
CA ASN A 95 10.66 42.94 -15.73
C ASN A 95 12.05 43.43 -15.32
N THR A 96 12.17 44.33 -14.33
CA THR A 96 13.49 44.73 -13.83
C THR A 96 14.25 43.56 -13.19
N GLN A 97 13.56 42.60 -12.56
CA GLN A 97 14.21 41.40 -12.04
C GLN A 97 14.73 40.48 -13.16
N ALA A 98 14.05 40.40 -14.30
CA ALA A 98 14.53 39.65 -15.46
C ALA A 98 15.78 40.26 -16.10
N THR A 99 15.94 41.59 -16.04
CA THR A 99 17.17 42.25 -16.52
C THR A 99 18.34 42.06 -15.57
N TYR A 100 18.13 42.02 -14.25
CA TYR A 100 19.21 41.79 -13.28
C TYR A 100 19.82 40.39 -13.39
N SER A 101 19.09 39.37 -13.86
CA SER A 101 19.67 38.04 -14.05
C SER A 101 20.69 37.95 -15.20
N ALA A 102 20.67 38.88 -16.15
CA ALA A 102 21.50 38.83 -17.35
C ALA A 102 22.98 39.17 -17.12
N ASP A 103 23.33 39.69 -15.95
CA ASP A 103 24.69 40.14 -15.63
C ASP A 103 25.42 39.23 -14.63
N SER A 104 24.82 38.12 -14.22
CA SER A 104 25.42 37.14 -13.31
C SER A 104 25.91 35.89 -14.05
N TYR A 105 26.86 35.15 -13.47
CA TYR A 105 27.22 33.83 -14.00
C TYR A 105 26.06 32.87 -13.81
N ARG A 106 25.75 32.10 -14.85
CA ARG A 106 24.78 31.02 -14.78
C ARG A 106 25.48 29.68 -14.89
N PHE A 107 25.24 28.82 -13.91
CA PHE A 107 25.75 27.46 -13.85
C PHE A 107 24.59 26.47 -13.96
N GLU A 108 24.67 25.62 -14.99
CA GLU A 108 23.78 24.49 -15.20
C GLU A 108 24.59 23.22 -14.95
N TRP A 109 24.30 22.51 -13.86
CA TRP A 109 24.96 21.28 -13.46
C TRP A 109 24.09 20.08 -13.80
N THR A 110 24.68 19.04 -14.39
CA THR A 110 24.09 17.71 -14.48
C THR A 110 24.97 16.74 -13.71
N PHE A 111 24.40 16.03 -12.75
CA PHE A 111 25.06 15.01 -11.95
C PHE A 111 24.46 13.65 -12.25
N THR A 112 25.31 12.68 -12.58
CA THR A 112 24.91 11.27 -12.73
C THR A 112 25.70 10.44 -11.70
N PRO A 113 25.21 10.31 -10.46
CA PRO A 113 25.87 9.50 -9.44
C PRO A 113 25.92 8.02 -9.87
N ASN A 114 26.98 7.34 -9.46
CA ASN A 114 27.21 5.91 -9.64
C ASN A 114 27.37 5.25 -8.27
N VAL A 115 26.72 4.10 -8.07
CA VAL A 115 26.78 3.32 -6.82
C VAL A 115 28.18 2.85 -6.44
N HIS A 116 29.14 2.85 -7.38
CA HIS A 116 30.55 2.55 -7.12
C HIS A 116 31.35 3.74 -6.55
N GLY A 117 30.68 4.83 -6.17
CA GLY A 117 31.30 5.95 -5.47
C GLY A 117 31.63 7.16 -6.34
N SER A 118 31.51 7.07 -7.67
CA SER A 118 31.78 8.21 -8.56
C SER A 118 30.52 9.00 -8.91
N VAL A 119 30.68 10.25 -9.35
CA VAL A 119 29.63 11.08 -9.93
C VAL A 119 30.15 11.65 -11.23
N HIS A 120 29.48 11.35 -12.33
CA HIS A 120 29.74 12.03 -13.59
C HIS A 120 29.11 13.42 -13.56
N VAL A 121 29.87 14.45 -13.90
CA VAL A 121 29.45 15.85 -13.82
C VAL A 121 29.60 16.52 -15.17
N GLU A 122 28.51 17.12 -15.64
CA GLU A 122 28.51 18.07 -16.73
C GLU A 122 28.16 19.46 -16.19
N LEU A 123 29.09 20.40 -16.32
CA LEU A 123 28.93 21.79 -15.91
C LEU A 123 28.87 22.69 -17.14
N LYS A 124 27.70 23.23 -17.44
CA LYS A 124 27.53 24.26 -18.45
C LYS A 124 27.57 25.64 -17.81
N VAL A 125 28.53 26.44 -18.24
CA VAL A 125 28.77 27.80 -17.73
C VAL A 125 28.36 28.81 -18.79
N THR A 126 27.52 29.79 -18.41
CA THR A 126 27.24 30.98 -19.23
C THR A 126 27.92 32.19 -18.62
N VAL A 127 28.78 32.84 -19.40
CA VAL A 127 29.58 33.98 -18.92
C VAL A 127 28.89 35.31 -19.25
N PRO A 128 28.73 36.23 -18.27
CA PRO A 128 27.95 37.46 -18.47
C PRO A 128 28.74 38.59 -19.14
N TYR A 129 30.05 38.44 -19.32
CA TYR A 129 30.93 39.43 -19.93
C TYR A 129 32.08 38.74 -20.68
N SER A 130 32.84 39.50 -21.46
CA SER A 130 33.96 38.95 -22.22
C SER A 130 35.09 38.53 -21.30
N ILE A 131 35.56 37.28 -21.43
CA ILE A 131 36.65 36.73 -20.65
C ILE A 131 37.62 35.94 -21.54
N ASN A 132 38.89 35.89 -21.16
CA ASN A 132 39.90 35.09 -21.87
C ASN A 132 40.18 33.75 -21.17
N SER A 133 39.75 33.60 -19.92
CA SER A 133 39.88 32.33 -19.20
C SER A 133 38.90 32.22 -18.04
N TYR A 134 38.59 30.98 -17.67
CA TYR A 134 37.80 30.63 -16.49
C TYR A 134 38.55 29.58 -15.66
N GLN A 135 38.53 29.71 -14.33
CA GLN A 135 39.28 28.83 -13.43
C GLN A 135 38.34 28.00 -12.55
N LEU A 136 38.55 26.69 -12.54
CA LEU A 136 37.90 25.74 -11.65
C LEU A 136 38.91 25.24 -10.62
N ASN A 137 38.47 25.16 -9.35
CA ASN A 137 39.33 24.77 -8.24
C ASN A 137 38.75 23.52 -7.56
N PHE A 138 39.56 22.48 -7.42
CA PHE A 138 39.14 21.22 -6.81
C PHE A 138 40.18 20.71 -5.81
N TYR A 139 39.75 19.82 -4.92
CA TYR A 139 40.65 19.09 -4.04
C TYR A 139 41.48 18.06 -4.82
N LYS A 140 42.67 17.73 -4.31
CA LYS A 140 43.57 16.80 -4.98
C LYS A 140 43.00 15.38 -4.99
N GLY A 141 43.07 14.72 -6.16
CA GLY A 141 42.70 13.30 -6.32
C GLY A 141 41.21 13.03 -6.52
N THR A 142 40.36 14.05 -6.53
CA THR A 142 38.90 13.87 -6.65
C THR A 142 38.42 13.79 -8.09
N ILE A 143 39.18 14.24 -9.08
CA ILE A 143 38.72 14.39 -10.47
C ILE A 143 39.47 13.49 -11.46
N ARG A 144 38.72 12.89 -12.38
CA ARG A 144 39.24 12.20 -13.57
C ARG A 144 38.61 12.75 -14.86
N GLU A 145 39.35 12.56 -15.95
CA GLU A 145 38.88 12.75 -17.33
C GLU A 145 38.29 14.13 -17.66
N LEU A 146 38.80 15.19 -17.03
CA LEU A 146 38.29 16.55 -17.25
C LEU A 146 38.48 16.98 -18.71
N LYS A 147 37.37 17.29 -19.37
CA LYS A 147 37.29 17.82 -20.73
C LYS A 147 36.47 19.11 -20.72
N ALA A 148 36.69 19.98 -21.70
CA ALA A 148 35.87 21.18 -21.88
C ALA A 148 35.66 21.47 -23.36
N TYR A 149 34.46 21.94 -23.70
CA TYR A 149 34.04 22.18 -25.08
C TYR A 149 33.14 23.42 -25.17
N GLU A 150 33.19 24.14 -26.28
CA GLU A 150 32.24 25.20 -26.56
C GLU A 150 30.85 24.63 -26.88
N VAL A 151 29.79 25.11 -26.23
CA VAL A 151 28.43 24.55 -26.41
C VAL A 151 27.92 24.70 -27.84
N LYS A 152 28.25 25.82 -28.49
CA LYS A 152 27.73 26.14 -29.84
C LYS A 152 28.45 25.40 -30.96
N THR A 153 29.76 25.23 -30.84
CA THR A 153 30.62 24.70 -31.92
C THR A 153 31.06 23.25 -31.67
N GLY A 154 31.05 22.80 -30.41
CA GLY A 154 31.64 21.53 -29.99
C GLY A 154 33.17 21.55 -29.97
N ASN A 155 33.80 22.70 -30.25
CA ASN A 155 35.26 22.80 -30.29
C ASN A 155 35.84 22.59 -28.89
N PRO A 156 36.95 21.84 -28.75
CA PRO A 156 37.60 21.66 -27.45
C PRO A 156 38.17 22.98 -26.94
N VAL A 157 37.94 23.25 -25.66
CA VAL A 157 38.51 24.39 -24.94
C VAL A 157 39.86 23.96 -24.38
N LYS A 158 40.88 24.80 -24.55
CA LYS A 158 42.22 24.52 -24.03
C LYS A 158 42.20 24.56 -22.50
N ILE A 159 42.65 23.49 -21.85
CA ILE A 159 42.71 23.38 -20.39
C ILE A 159 44.18 23.31 -19.94
N THR A 160 44.56 24.16 -19.00
CA THR A 160 45.84 24.08 -18.30
C THR A 160 45.59 23.66 -16.85
N LYS A 161 46.28 22.61 -16.41
CA LYS A 161 46.21 22.10 -15.03
C LYS A 161 47.40 22.58 -14.22
N THR A 162 47.17 23.18 -13.05
CA THR A 162 48.22 23.48 -12.06
C THR A 162 47.86 22.85 -10.72
N GLU A 163 48.88 22.43 -9.95
CA GLU A 163 48.70 21.82 -8.64
C GLU A 163 49.46 22.63 -7.58
N ASP A 164 48.75 23.19 -6.61
CA ASP A 164 49.31 23.92 -5.46
C ASP A 164 48.48 23.64 -4.20
N GLY A 165 48.54 22.39 -3.72
CA GLY A 165 47.68 21.87 -2.65
C GLY A 165 46.22 21.62 -3.08
N LYS A 166 45.71 22.42 -4.01
CA LYS A 166 44.49 22.20 -4.80
C LYS A 166 44.86 21.95 -6.26
N VAL A 167 43.94 21.34 -7.01
CA VAL A 167 44.06 21.20 -8.46
C VAL A 167 43.27 22.33 -9.09
N HIS A 168 43.95 23.18 -9.84
CA HIS A 168 43.35 24.28 -10.57
C HIS A 168 43.32 23.93 -12.06
N PHE A 169 42.14 24.02 -12.66
CA PHE A 169 41.97 23.88 -14.10
C PHE A 169 41.61 25.24 -14.68
N LYS A 170 42.48 25.77 -15.54
CA LYS A 170 42.26 27.01 -16.27
C LYS A 170 41.80 26.68 -17.68
N CYS A 171 40.54 26.99 -17.98
CA CYS A 171 39.97 26.95 -19.33
C CYS A 171 40.35 28.26 -20.04
N GLU A 172 40.98 28.20 -21.21
CA GLU A 172 41.41 29.37 -21.99
C GLU A 172 40.57 29.52 -23.26
N PHE A 173 40.18 30.75 -23.59
CA PHE A 173 39.33 31.09 -24.72
C PHE A 173 40.01 32.15 -25.58
N ASP A 174 39.89 32.03 -26.91
CA ASP A 174 40.50 33.01 -27.83
C ASP A 174 39.73 34.33 -27.88
N ASN A 175 38.39 34.30 -27.72
CA ASN A 175 37.53 35.49 -27.70
C ASN A 175 36.11 35.19 -27.17
N ALA A 176 35.97 34.75 -25.92
CA ALA A 176 34.64 34.51 -25.34
C ALA A 176 33.93 35.86 -25.10
N GLN A 177 32.82 36.10 -25.79
CA GLN A 177 31.99 37.31 -25.66
C GLN A 177 30.89 37.14 -24.60
N LYS A 178 30.17 38.23 -24.26
CA LYS A 178 28.98 38.16 -23.39
C LYS A 178 27.99 37.10 -23.89
N GLY A 179 27.57 36.22 -23.00
CA GLY A 179 26.66 35.11 -23.30
C GLY A 179 27.35 33.88 -23.90
N PHE A 180 28.69 33.85 -23.98
CA PHE A 180 29.43 32.66 -24.36
C PHE A 180 29.15 31.51 -23.40
N GLN A 181 29.04 30.30 -23.95
CA GLN A 181 28.71 29.08 -23.21
C GLN A 181 29.73 28.00 -23.51
N PHE A 182 30.23 27.37 -22.46
CA PHE A 182 31.09 26.20 -22.54
C PHE A 182 30.63 25.14 -21.54
N LEU A 183 30.91 23.89 -21.88
CA LEU A 183 30.63 22.70 -21.08
C LEU A 183 31.96 22.20 -20.51
N VAL A 184 31.97 21.81 -19.24
CA VAL A 184 33.06 21.09 -18.60
C VAL A 184 32.52 19.74 -18.12
N GLU A 185 33.17 18.67 -18.53
CA GLU A 185 32.77 17.30 -18.25
C GLU A 185 33.88 16.61 -17.45
N PHE A 186 33.54 15.95 -16.34
CA PHE A 186 34.51 15.22 -15.52
C PHE A 186 33.84 14.21 -14.59
N ASP A 187 34.62 13.26 -14.06
CA ASP A 187 34.17 12.35 -13.01
C ASP A 187 34.73 12.75 -11.66
N TYR A 188 33.84 12.89 -10.67
CA TYR A 188 34.19 13.10 -9.26
C TYR A 188 34.21 11.75 -8.53
N LEU A 189 35.35 11.36 -7.95
CA LEU A 189 35.52 10.07 -7.27
C LEU A 189 35.22 10.14 -5.77
N ASN A 190 34.78 9.01 -5.21
CA ASN A 190 34.52 8.82 -3.78
C ASN A 190 33.56 9.87 -3.20
N TYR A 191 32.53 10.23 -3.97
CA TYR A 191 31.58 11.28 -3.66
C TYR A 191 30.16 10.77 -3.45
N VAL A 192 29.86 9.58 -3.97
CA VAL A 192 28.71 8.80 -3.53
C VAL A 192 29.16 7.93 -2.37
N VAL A 193 28.48 8.06 -1.23
CA VAL A 193 28.77 7.30 -0.02
C VAL A 193 27.60 6.38 0.26
N GLU A 194 27.85 5.08 0.30
CA GLU A 194 26.90 4.12 0.84
C GLU A 194 26.79 4.35 2.36
N LYS A 195 25.59 4.62 2.84
CA LYS A 195 25.30 4.81 4.26
C LYS A 195 25.11 3.46 4.94
N GLU A 196 24.06 2.74 4.54
CA GLU A 196 23.70 1.42 5.04
C GLU A 196 22.67 0.78 4.10
N ASN A 197 22.63 -0.54 4.03
CA ASN A 197 21.55 -1.28 3.36
C ASN A 197 21.28 -0.79 1.92
N GLU A 198 22.33 -0.51 1.14
CA GLU A 198 22.20 -0.03 -0.25
C GLU A 198 21.46 1.32 -0.36
N VAL A 199 21.55 2.13 0.70
CA VAL A 199 21.16 3.55 0.66
C VAL A 199 22.41 4.38 0.41
N TYR A 200 22.35 5.20 -0.64
CA TYR A 200 23.46 6.02 -1.09
C TYR A 200 23.16 7.50 -0.81
N SER A 201 24.18 8.25 -0.48
CA SER A 201 24.12 9.71 -0.36
C SER A 201 25.14 10.36 -1.28
N PHE A 202 24.72 11.41 -1.97
CA PHE A 202 25.57 12.29 -2.76
C PHE A 202 25.36 13.72 -2.26
N HIS A 203 26.42 14.35 -1.77
CA HIS A 203 26.41 15.74 -1.31
C HIS A 203 27.19 16.61 -2.28
N PHE A 204 26.65 17.75 -2.67
CA PHE A 204 27.33 18.75 -3.49
C PHE A 204 27.25 20.12 -2.82
N GLY A 205 28.38 20.84 -2.81
CA GLY A 205 28.48 22.19 -2.29
C GLY A 205 29.35 23.06 -3.20
N TRP A 206 28.88 24.27 -3.50
CA TRP A 206 29.61 25.26 -4.29
C TRP A 206 29.47 26.65 -3.68
N THR A 207 30.60 27.22 -3.24
CA THR A 207 30.65 28.61 -2.76
C THR A 207 30.90 29.56 -3.93
N ALA A 208 30.07 30.59 -4.05
CA ALA A 208 30.18 31.56 -5.14
C ALA A 208 31.07 32.75 -4.76
N ASP A 209 32.05 33.10 -5.61
CA ASP A 209 32.90 34.31 -5.42
C ASP A 209 32.20 35.62 -5.85
N HIS A 210 31.06 35.47 -6.54
CA HIS A 210 30.22 36.53 -7.08
C HIS A 210 28.75 36.11 -6.94
N ASP A 211 27.84 37.00 -7.31
CA ASP A 211 26.43 36.63 -7.44
C ASP A 211 26.24 35.70 -8.64
N THR A 212 25.55 34.58 -8.42
CA THR A 212 25.42 33.50 -9.41
C THR A 212 24.03 32.89 -9.37
N THR A 213 23.60 32.35 -10.52
CA THR A 213 22.39 31.54 -10.61
C THR A 213 22.79 30.09 -10.85
N HIS A 214 22.35 29.19 -9.96
CA HIS A 214 22.61 27.76 -10.07
C HIS A 214 21.33 27.01 -10.42
N GLN A 215 21.44 26.13 -11.40
CA GLN A 215 20.47 25.09 -11.70
C GLN A 215 21.22 23.76 -11.68
N ALA A 216 20.79 22.81 -10.87
CA ALA A 216 21.37 21.47 -10.84
C ALA A 216 20.32 20.43 -11.15
N MET A 217 20.67 19.44 -11.96
CA MET A 217 19.86 18.26 -12.24
C MET A 217 20.64 17.02 -11.82
N VAL A 218 20.07 16.23 -10.92
CA VAL A 218 20.63 14.94 -10.51
C VAL A 218 19.82 13.85 -11.22
N ILE A 219 20.48 13.06 -12.06
CA ILE A 219 19.90 11.91 -12.75
C ILE A 219 20.31 10.67 -11.98
N LEU A 220 19.38 10.10 -11.21
CA LEU A 220 19.66 8.91 -10.42
C LEU A 220 19.95 7.69 -11.31
N PRO A 221 20.71 6.70 -10.81
CA PRO A 221 20.94 5.47 -11.55
C PRO A 221 19.60 4.79 -11.87
N GLU A 222 19.59 3.93 -12.90
CA GLU A 222 18.40 3.21 -13.31
C GLU A 222 17.74 2.46 -12.14
N LYS A 223 16.41 2.53 -12.06
CA LYS A 223 15.59 1.93 -10.99
C LYS A 223 15.93 2.40 -9.58
N HIS A 224 16.65 3.50 -9.41
CA HIS A 224 16.81 4.12 -8.10
C HIS A 224 15.74 5.19 -7.90
N GLU A 225 15.12 5.16 -6.72
CA GLU A 225 14.20 6.19 -6.28
C GLU A 225 14.93 7.26 -5.48
N LEU A 226 14.39 8.48 -5.53
CA LEU A 226 14.76 9.54 -4.61
C LEU A 226 14.15 9.19 -3.26
N LEU A 227 15.00 9.04 -2.26
CA LEU A 227 14.59 9.01 -0.87
C LEU A 227 14.54 10.47 -0.39
N SER A 228 15.52 10.97 0.34
CA SER A 228 15.46 12.35 0.85
C SER A 228 16.32 13.33 0.07
N THR A 229 16.03 14.62 0.28
CA THR A 229 16.96 15.71 -0.02
C THR A 229 17.25 16.51 1.25
N GLU A 230 18.50 16.93 1.43
CA GLU A 230 18.89 17.84 2.51
C GLU A 230 19.41 19.17 1.93
N GLU A 231 19.53 20.19 2.79
CA GLU A 231 19.97 21.58 2.53
C GLU A 231 19.14 22.41 1.53
N LEU A 232 18.55 21.79 0.51
CA LEU A 232 17.76 22.46 -0.51
C LEU A 232 16.63 21.56 -1.00
N ASN A 233 15.40 22.07 -0.95
CA ASN A 233 14.25 21.36 -1.51
C ASN A 233 14.33 21.33 -3.06
N PRO A 234 13.94 20.22 -3.70
CA PRO A 234 13.92 20.13 -5.14
C PRO A 234 12.85 21.08 -5.72
N ALA A 235 13.22 21.79 -6.78
CA ALA A 235 12.31 22.64 -7.55
C ALA A 235 11.40 21.79 -8.47
N ASN A 236 11.88 20.62 -8.90
CA ASN A 236 11.11 19.67 -9.69
C ASN A 236 11.62 18.24 -9.47
N LEU A 237 10.69 17.28 -9.42
CA LEU A 237 10.98 15.85 -9.43
C LEU A 237 10.22 15.22 -10.61
N SER A 238 10.93 14.53 -11.48
CA SER A 238 10.34 13.86 -12.65
C SER A 238 10.99 12.51 -12.87
N VAL A 239 10.29 11.60 -13.53
CA VAL A 239 10.82 10.29 -13.92
C VAL A 239 10.88 10.23 -15.45
N PHE A 240 12.03 9.88 -16.02
CA PHE A 240 12.23 9.73 -17.46
C PHE A 240 13.01 8.46 -17.73
N ASN A 241 12.47 7.57 -18.57
CA ASN A 241 13.05 6.26 -18.89
C ASN A 241 13.43 5.45 -17.63
N GLY A 242 12.57 5.45 -16.60
CA GLY A 242 12.84 4.72 -15.34
C GLY A 242 13.93 5.33 -14.46
N GLN A 243 14.43 6.52 -14.79
CA GLN A 243 15.38 7.27 -13.97
C GLN A 243 14.70 8.49 -13.35
N ALA A 244 14.82 8.64 -12.03
CA ALA A 244 14.40 9.84 -11.35
C ALA A 244 15.38 10.99 -11.64
N ARG A 245 14.82 12.16 -11.95
CA ARG A 245 15.51 13.41 -12.24
C ARG A 245 15.08 14.47 -11.26
N VAL A 246 16.02 14.88 -10.42
CA VAL A 246 15.81 15.84 -9.33
C VAL A 246 16.43 17.17 -9.74
N THR A 247 15.62 18.21 -9.87
CA THR A 247 16.10 19.54 -10.26
C THR A 247 16.10 20.49 -9.08
N PHE A 248 17.21 21.18 -8.87
CA PHE A 248 17.39 22.23 -7.89
C PHE A 248 17.64 23.57 -8.57
N HIS A 249 17.14 24.65 -7.97
CA HIS A 249 17.37 26.00 -8.46
C HIS A 249 17.57 26.95 -7.29
N LYS A 250 18.64 27.75 -7.34
CA LYS A 250 18.93 28.75 -6.31
C LYS A 250 19.74 29.90 -6.90
N TYR A 251 19.33 31.12 -6.56
CA TYR A 251 20.19 32.30 -6.71
C TYR A 251 21.08 32.40 -5.48
N VAL A 252 22.39 32.51 -5.69
CA VAL A 252 23.40 32.49 -4.63
C VAL A 252 24.16 33.80 -4.64
N LEU A 253 24.17 34.49 -3.50
CA LEU A 253 24.93 35.72 -3.32
C LEU A 253 26.42 35.40 -3.18
N LYS A 254 27.27 36.39 -3.41
CA LYS A 254 28.68 36.28 -3.09
C LYS A 254 28.91 35.77 -1.66
N SER A 255 29.78 34.76 -1.54
CA SER A 255 30.13 34.06 -0.29
C SER A 255 29.04 33.17 0.30
N ASP A 256 27.86 33.09 -0.30
CA ASP A 256 26.87 32.06 0.02
C ASP A 256 27.20 30.74 -0.71
N GLU A 257 26.53 29.68 -0.27
CA GLU A 257 26.70 28.32 -0.79
C GLU A 257 25.46 27.83 -1.53
N PHE A 258 25.71 27.25 -2.70
CA PHE A 258 24.80 26.34 -3.38
C PHE A 258 25.11 24.91 -2.95
N ALA A 259 24.36 24.39 -1.98
CA ALA A 259 24.54 23.03 -1.47
C ALA A 259 23.22 22.25 -1.49
N PHE A 260 23.34 20.95 -1.72
CA PHE A 260 22.26 19.98 -1.58
C PHE A 260 22.84 18.59 -1.32
N THR A 261 22.06 17.75 -0.66
CA THR A 261 22.33 16.31 -0.54
C THR A 261 21.16 15.55 -1.15
N VAL A 262 21.47 14.51 -1.92
CA VAL A 262 20.48 13.56 -2.45
C VAL A 262 20.74 12.20 -1.83
N ILE A 263 19.71 11.64 -1.19
CA ILE A 263 19.69 10.29 -0.64
C ILE A 263 18.82 9.43 -1.56
N PHE A 264 19.31 8.29 -2.00
CA PHE A 264 18.63 7.44 -2.97
C PHE A 264 18.94 5.97 -2.74
N SER A 265 18.05 5.10 -3.19
CA SER A 265 18.22 3.65 -3.11
C SER A 265 17.46 2.96 -4.23
N ARG A 266 17.75 1.68 -4.44
CA ARG A 266 16.96 0.78 -5.29
C ARG A 266 16.26 -0.32 -4.48
N LYS A 267 16.67 -0.52 -3.23
CA LYS A 267 16.24 -1.63 -2.38
C LYS A 267 14.73 -1.65 -2.15
N GLY A 268 14.12 -0.49 -1.92
CA GLY A 268 12.67 -0.36 -1.77
C GLY A 268 11.94 -0.88 -3.00
N ILE A 269 12.28 -0.34 -4.17
CA ILE A 269 11.75 -0.79 -5.47
C ILE A 269 11.94 -2.30 -5.68
N ASP A 270 13.14 -2.84 -5.47
CA ASP A 270 13.42 -4.27 -5.72
C ASP A 270 12.57 -5.18 -4.80
N LEU A 271 12.36 -4.80 -3.53
CA LEU A 271 11.50 -5.54 -2.61
C LEU A 271 10.02 -5.50 -3.02
N VAL A 272 9.55 -4.36 -3.53
CA VAL A 272 8.18 -4.22 -4.06
C VAL A 272 8.01 -5.03 -5.34
N GLU A 273 8.95 -4.96 -6.28
CA GLU A 273 8.94 -5.77 -7.51
C GLU A 273 8.97 -7.28 -7.17
N GLU A 274 9.73 -7.69 -6.15
CA GLU A 274 9.73 -9.07 -5.64
C GLU A 274 8.35 -9.48 -5.13
N GLY A 275 7.72 -8.64 -4.30
CA GLY A 275 6.37 -8.87 -3.78
C GLY A 275 5.33 -8.97 -4.89
N ASP A 276 5.33 -8.03 -5.84
CA ASP A 276 4.42 -8.01 -6.98
C ASP A 276 4.59 -9.26 -7.86
N SER A 277 5.83 -9.70 -8.08
CA SER A 277 6.13 -10.92 -8.83
C SER A 277 5.57 -12.18 -8.14
N LYS A 278 5.73 -12.29 -6.82
CA LYS A 278 5.21 -13.41 -6.02
C LYS A 278 3.69 -13.40 -5.91
N PHE A 279 3.11 -12.22 -5.77
CA PHE A 279 1.67 -12.03 -5.74
C PHE A 279 1.02 -12.52 -7.03
N ASN A 280 1.58 -12.14 -8.18
CA ASN A 280 1.10 -12.58 -9.49
C ASN A 280 1.24 -14.09 -9.72
N GLN A 281 2.13 -14.76 -8.99
CA GLN A 281 2.30 -16.22 -8.99
C GLN A 281 1.39 -16.94 -7.97
N LYS A 282 0.48 -16.21 -7.29
CA LYS A 282 -0.35 -16.69 -6.18
C LYS A 282 0.46 -17.25 -4.99
N MET A 283 1.73 -16.86 -4.85
CA MET A 283 2.58 -17.22 -3.71
C MET A 283 2.39 -16.21 -2.59
N TYR A 284 1.17 -16.06 -2.07
CA TYR A 284 0.78 -14.94 -1.21
C TYR A 284 1.60 -14.84 0.09
N ASN A 285 2.00 -15.97 0.68
CA ASN A 285 2.90 -15.99 1.84
C ASN A 285 4.32 -15.45 1.54
N ASP A 286 4.82 -15.66 0.33
CA ASP A 286 6.11 -15.09 -0.09
C ASP A 286 5.96 -13.60 -0.46
N ALA A 287 4.85 -13.25 -1.12
CA ALA A 287 4.53 -11.87 -1.46
C ALA A 287 4.41 -11.00 -0.21
N LYS A 288 3.65 -11.45 0.79
CA LYS A 288 3.52 -10.80 2.11
C LYS A 288 4.88 -10.52 2.73
N ARG A 289 5.75 -11.53 2.82
CA ARG A 289 7.11 -11.36 3.38
C ARG A 289 7.98 -10.36 2.60
N ALA A 290 7.80 -10.24 1.29
CA ALA A 290 8.49 -9.23 0.50
C ALA A 290 7.94 -7.82 0.77
N TYR A 291 6.62 -7.65 0.83
CA TYR A 291 6.00 -6.38 1.19
C TYR A 291 6.32 -5.95 2.62
N GLU A 292 6.30 -6.85 3.61
CA GLU A 292 6.71 -6.55 4.99
C GLU A 292 8.18 -6.10 5.07
N ARG A 293 9.06 -6.69 4.27
CA ARG A 293 10.45 -6.23 4.16
C ARG A 293 10.55 -4.84 3.53
N ALA A 294 9.76 -4.56 2.50
CA ALA A 294 9.68 -3.24 1.88
C ALA A 294 9.15 -2.20 2.88
N PHE A 295 8.07 -2.52 3.60
CA PHE A 295 7.50 -1.70 4.67
C PHE A 295 8.55 -1.42 5.75
N GLY A 296 9.22 -2.47 6.25
CA GLY A 296 10.30 -2.32 7.23
C GLY A 296 11.46 -1.47 6.71
N PHE A 297 11.80 -1.56 5.43
CA PHE A 297 12.80 -0.68 4.81
C PHE A 297 12.35 0.78 4.87
N TYR A 298 11.19 1.15 4.32
CA TYR A 298 10.72 2.53 4.28
C TYR A 298 10.43 3.11 5.68
N SER A 299 9.83 2.33 6.58
CA SER A 299 9.56 2.75 7.96
C SER A 299 10.83 3.07 8.73
N ASN A 300 11.92 2.32 8.51
CA ASN A 300 13.22 2.65 9.09
C ASN A 300 13.78 3.97 8.55
N LEU A 301 13.55 4.27 7.26
CA LEU A 301 13.97 5.55 6.66
C LEU A 301 13.17 6.73 7.23
N LEU A 302 11.86 6.53 7.43
CA LEU A 302 10.96 7.50 8.06
C LEU A 302 11.49 7.93 9.43
N ILE A 303 11.80 6.94 10.28
CA ILE A 303 12.30 7.16 11.65
C ILE A 303 13.67 7.85 11.62
N LYS A 304 14.56 7.43 10.73
CA LYS A 304 15.96 7.88 10.74
C LYS A 304 16.16 9.26 10.13
N TRP A 305 15.47 9.56 9.03
CA TRP A 305 15.69 10.77 8.24
C TRP A 305 14.51 11.73 8.27
N GLY A 306 13.49 11.47 9.09
CA GLY A 306 12.31 12.32 9.18
C GLY A 306 11.58 12.41 7.84
N TRP A 307 11.67 11.36 7.04
CA TRP A 307 10.89 11.25 5.81
C TRP A 307 9.41 11.37 6.21
N GLY A 308 8.65 12.21 5.51
CA GLY A 308 7.22 12.37 5.81
C GLY A 308 6.48 11.07 5.53
N GLU A 309 5.34 10.85 6.20
CA GLU A 309 4.40 9.76 5.89
C GLU A 309 4.29 9.68 4.36
N SER A 310 4.81 8.60 3.80
CA SER A 310 4.82 8.43 2.35
C SER A 310 3.64 7.56 1.99
N GLU A 311 2.93 7.98 0.94
CA GLU A 311 1.87 7.19 0.29
C GLU A 311 2.32 5.75 0.02
N SER A 312 3.63 5.52 -0.13
CA SER A 312 4.25 4.21 -0.27
C SER A 312 4.10 3.29 0.95
N VAL A 313 4.12 3.81 2.18
CA VAL A 313 4.01 2.99 3.40
C VAL A 313 2.58 2.48 3.55
N ASP A 314 1.58 3.37 3.41
CA ASP A 314 0.16 3.02 3.46
C ASP A 314 -0.20 2.02 2.35
N GLN A 315 0.27 2.25 1.13
CA GLN A 315 0.06 1.31 0.02
C GLN A 315 0.70 -0.07 0.26
N LEU A 316 1.79 -0.15 1.04
CA LEU A 316 2.41 -1.43 1.37
C LEU A 316 1.64 -2.16 2.47
N GLU A 317 1.08 -1.44 3.43
CA GLU A 317 0.18 -1.99 4.44
C GLU A 317 -1.07 -2.59 3.78
N ASP A 318 -1.72 -1.85 2.88
CA ASP A 318 -2.86 -2.34 2.08
C ASP A 318 -2.51 -3.62 1.29
N ARG A 319 -1.29 -3.68 0.72
CA ARG A 319 -0.83 -4.88 -0.02
C ARG A 319 -0.59 -6.07 0.91
N VAL A 320 -0.09 -5.84 2.13
CA VAL A 320 0.07 -6.90 3.13
C VAL A 320 -1.28 -7.44 3.57
N GLU A 321 -2.25 -6.56 3.87
CA GLU A 321 -3.62 -6.95 4.22
C GLU A 321 -4.30 -7.73 3.10
N ASN A 322 -4.15 -7.29 1.85
CA ASN A 322 -4.70 -7.99 0.69
C ASN A 322 -4.08 -9.40 0.51
N CYS A 323 -2.79 -9.58 0.81
CA CYS A 323 -2.18 -10.91 0.84
C CYS A 323 -2.81 -11.80 1.92
N ASP A 324 -3.07 -11.26 3.11
CA ASP A 324 -3.71 -12.00 4.20
C ASP A 324 -5.13 -12.42 3.84
N MET A 325 -5.92 -11.52 3.24
CA MET A 325 -7.26 -11.83 2.75
C MET A 325 -7.24 -12.99 1.75
N LEU A 326 -6.34 -12.96 0.76
CA LEU A 326 -6.25 -14.02 -0.25
C LEU A 326 -5.73 -15.35 0.31
N LEU A 327 -4.84 -15.32 1.31
CA LEU A 327 -4.42 -16.53 2.04
C LEU A 327 -5.58 -17.15 2.83
N ALA A 328 -6.40 -16.31 3.46
CA ALA A 328 -7.58 -16.77 4.18
C ALA A 328 -8.62 -17.38 3.22
N ASP A 329 -8.86 -16.76 2.06
CA ASP A 329 -9.72 -17.31 1.00
C ASP A 329 -9.22 -18.66 0.48
N GLU A 330 -7.91 -18.81 0.22
CA GLU A 330 -7.31 -20.09 -0.18
C GLU A 330 -7.56 -21.18 0.88
N LYS A 331 -7.41 -20.83 2.16
CA LYS A 331 -7.69 -21.74 3.28
C LYS A 331 -9.17 -22.14 3.37
N VAL A 332 -10.08 -21.21 3.11
CA VAL A 332 -11.52 -21.50 3.04
C VAL A 332 -11.83 -22.44 1.87
N GLU A 333 -11.22 -22.25 0.70
CA GLU A 333 -11.42 -23.15 -0.45
C GLU A 333 -10.92 -24.58 -0.15
N GLU A 334 -9.75 -24.70 0.48
CA GLU A 334 -9.23 -25.99 0.97
C GLU A 334 -10.17 -26.62 2.02
N ALA A 335 -10.65 -25.81 2.98
CA ALA A 335 -11.57 -26.26 4.03
C ALA A 335 -12.90 -26.76 3.47
N MET A 336 -13.47 -26.05 2.50
CA MET A 336 -14.69 -26.44 1.80
C MET A 336 -14.51 -27.74 1.02
N THR A 337 -13.34 -27.94 0.41
CA THR A 337 -13.02 -29.21 -0.28
C THR A 337 -12.97 -30.37 0.72
N ALA A 338 -12.30 -30.19 1.86
CA ALA A 338 -12.25 -31.17 2.94
C ALA A 338 -13.65 -31.48 3.48
N PHE A 339 -14.46 -30.45 3.72
CA PHE A 339 -15.83 -30.55 4.21
C PHE A 339 -16.72 -31.37 3.26
N VAL A 340 -16.68 -31.07 1.96
CA VAL A 340 -17.43 -31.82 0.94
C VAL A 340 -16.95 -33.28 0.82
N SER A 341 -15.66 -33.52 1.04
CA SER A 341 -15.10 -34.88 1.11
C SER A 341 -15.40 -35.62 2.42
N LYS A 342 -16.18 -35.01 3.33
CA LYS A 342 -16.50 -35.51 4.68
C LYS A 342 -15.28 -35.69 5.60
N ASP A 343 -14.15 -35.05 5.30
CA ASP A 343 -13.02 -34.95 6.22
C ASP A 343 -13.21 -33.73 7.15
N TYR A 344 -14.15 -33.87 8.09
CA TYR A 344 -14.56 -32.77 8.96
C TYR A 344 -13.45 -32.32 9.92
N ALA A 345 -12.51 -33.21 10.29
CA ALA A 345 -11.38 -32.85 11.14
C ALA A 345 -10.37 -31.95 10.39
N ALA A 346 -10.05 -32.28 9.14
CA ALA A 346 -9.22 -31.42 8.29
C ALA A 346 -9.94 -30.09 8.00
N ALA A 347 -11.23 -30.14 7.66
CA ALA A 347 -12.04 -28.94 7.40
C ALA A 347 -12.06 -28.00 8.61
N GLN A 348 -12.33 -28.51 9.82
CA GLN A 348 -12.34 -27.73 11.06
C GLN A 348 -11.00 -27.02 11.31
N THR A 349 -9.88 -27.71 11.06
CA THR A 349 -8.53 -27.13 11.21
C THR A 349 -8.31 -25.99 10.22
N LEU A 350 -8.63 -26.21 8.94
CA LEU A 350 -8.47 -25.21 7.89
C LEU A 350 -9.38 -23.99 8.07
N PHE A 351 -10.64 -24.17 8.49
CA PHE A 351 -11.53 -23.06 8.84
C PHE A 351 -11.00 -22.27 10.05
N SER A 352 -10.40 -22.95 11.04
CA SER A 352 -9.81 -22.29 12.20
C SER A 352 -8.57 -21.47 11.82
N GLU A 353 -7.73 -21.98 10.92
CA GLU A 353 -6.60 -21.24 10.34
C GLU A 353 -7.08 -20.00 9.59
N ALA A 354 -8.06 -20.15 8.68
CA ALA A 354 -8.66 -19.04 7.95
C ALA A 354 -9.27 -17.99 8.88
N GLN A 355 -10.02 -18.42 9.91
CA GLN A 355 -10.59 -17.54 10.93
C GLN A 355 -9.50 -16.73 11.65
N GLY A 356 -8.36 -17.34 11.95
CA GLY A 356 -7.22 -16.66 12.57
C GLY A 356 -6.70 -15.51 11.70
N ILE A 357 -6.60 -15.72 10.39
CA ILE A 357 -6.14 -14.72 9.42
C ILE A 357 -7.19 -13.61 9.24
N TYR A 358 -8.48 -13.97 9.10
CA TYR A 358 -9.55 -12.96 9.01
C TYR A 358 -9.64 -12.07 10.25
N ARG A 359 -9.35 -12.63 11.43
CA ARG A 359 -9.30 -11.86 12.67
C ARG A 359 -8.13 -10.87 12.68
N SER A 360 -6.99 -11.18 12.07
CA SER A 360 -5.86 -10.23 12.01
C SER A 360 -6.09 -9.06 11.06
N ILE A 361 -6.95 -9.21 10.05
CA ILE A 361 -7.37 -8.14 9.14
C ILE A 361 -8.73 -7.52 9.52
N GLU A 362 -9.20 -7.80 10.74
CA GLU A 362 -10.45 -7.25 11.31
C GLU A 362 -11.75 -7.53 10.51
N ASP A 363 -11.78 -8.58 9.67
CA ASP A 363 -12.99 -8.98 8.93
C ASP A 363 -13.93 -9.83 9.80
N ALA A 364 -14.74 -9.14 10.61
CA ALA A 364 -15.68 -9.77 11.53
C ALA A 364 -16.74 -10.64 10.82
N ALA A 365 -17.12 -10.30 9.58
CA ALA A 365 -18.12 -11.06 8.83
C ALA A 365 -17.56 -12.43 8.44
N LYS A 366 -16.35 -12.46 7.89
CA LYS A 366 -15.66 -13.72 7.54
C LYS A 366 -15.26 -14.55 8.75
N VAL A 367 -14.89 -13.91 9.86
CA VAL A 367 -14.66 -14.62 11.14
C VAL A 367 -15.91 -15.37 11.59
N SER A 368 -17.09 -14.75 11.48
CA SER A 368 -18.37 -15.38 11.82
C SER A 368 -18.71 -16.53 10.86
N GLU A 369 -18.52 -16.33 9.56
CA GLU A 369 -18.74 -17.37 8.53
C GLU A 369 -17.88 -18.62 8.82
N CYS A 370 -16.58 -18.44 9.10
CA CYS A 370 -15.71 -19.55 9.49
C CYS A 370 -16.17 -20.21 10.81
N GLN A 371 -16.67 -19.44 11.79
CA GLN A 371 -17.17 -20.01 13.05
C GLN A 371 -18.37 -20.93 12.82
N ASP A 372 -19.32 -20.52 11.97
CA ASP A 372 -20.50 -21.33 11.65
C ASP A 372 -20.11 -22.69 11.05
N PHE A 373 -19.06 -22.74 10.22
CA PHE A 373 -18.54 -23.99 9.67
C PHE A 373 -17.76 -24.81 10.69
N ILE A 374 -17.00 -24.17 11.58
CA ILE A 374 -16.31 -24.86 12.69
C ILE A 374 -17.32 -25.53 13.62
N ASP A 375 -18.42 -24.84 13.94
CA ASP A 375 -19.48 -25.38 14.80
C ASP A 375 -20.18 -26.57 14.13
N GLN A 376 -20.48 -26.48 12.83
CA GLN A 376 -21.01 -27.60 12.04
C GLN A 376 -20.07 -28.81 12.03
N CYS A 377 -18.76 -28.60 11.79
CA CYS A 377 -17.78 -29.69 11.83
C CYS A 377 -17.73 -30.34 13.23
N THR A 378 -17.79 -29.52 14.28
CA THR A 378 -17.77 -29.99 15.67
C THR A 378 -18.98 -30.87 15.97
N GLU A 379 -20.19 -30.43 15.60
CA GLU A 379 -21.42 -31.19 15.80
C GLU A 379 -21.37 -32.55 15.08
N ILE A 380 -20.88 -32.57 13.84
CA ILE A 380 -20.77 -33.81 13.06
C ILE A 380 -19.74 -34.77 13.67
N LEU A 381 -18.56 -34.28 14.07
CA LEU A 381 -17.52 -35.10 14.71
C LEU A 381 -17.98 -35.67 16.06
N GLU A 382 -18.71 -34.89 16.85
CA GLU A 382 -19.30 -35.37 18.09
C GLU A 382 -20.38 -36.44 17.84
N LEU A 383 -21.19 -36.25 16.80
CA LEU A 383 -22.16 -37.25 16.38
C LEU A 383 -21.46 -38.54 15.94
N GLU A 384 -20.45 -38.48 15.06
CA GLU A 384 -19.68 -39.65 14.63
C GLU A 384 -19.14 -40.44 15.83
N LYS A 385 -18.51 -39.76 16.78
CA LYS A 385 -17.99 -40.36 18.01
C LYS A 385 -19.08 -41.00 18.87
N TYR A 386 -20.22 -40.33 19.00
CA TYR A 386 -21.37 -40.87 19.73
C TYR A 386 -21.89 -42.15 19.07
N VAL A 387 -22.05 -42.14 17.75
CA VAL A 387 -22.59 -43.30 17.00
C VAL A 387 -21.63 -44.49 17.05
N GLU A 388 -20.32 -44.26 16.93
CA GLU A 388 -19.33 -45.33 17.10
C GLU A 388 -19.39 -45.96 18.50
N SER A 389 -19.55 -45.13 19.53
CA SER A 389 -19.74 -45.64 20.90
C SER A 389 -21.03 -46.46 21.05
N GLN A 390 -22.13 -46.10 20.37
CA GLN A 390 -23.36 -46.90 20.38
C GLN A 390 -23.14 -48.24 19.67
N MET A 391 -22.41 -48.23 18.55
CA MET A 391 -22.09 -49.47 17.83
C MET A 391 -21.32 -50.45 18.71
N ASP A 392 -20.29 -49.98 19.42
CA ASP A 392 -19.49 -50.79 20.35
C ASP A 392 -20.32 -51.34 21.53
N GLU A 393 -21.22 -50.51 22.08
CA GLU A 393 -22.12 -50.94 23.15
C GLU A 393 -23.13 -52.00 22.65
N GLY A 394 -23.67 -51.81 21.44
CA GLY A 394 -24.56 -52.77 20.80
C GLY A 394 -23.89 -54.14 20.60
N ILE A 395 -22.65 -54.14 20.10
CA ILE A 395 -21.83 -55.35 19.96
C ILE A 395 -21.61 -56.01 21.33
N THR A 396 -21.31 -55.22 22.36
CA THR A 396 -21.14 -55.73 23.73
C THR A 396 -22.40 -56.40 24.27
N TYR A 397 -23.59 -55.79 24.10
CA TYR A 397 -24.85 -56.42 24.51
C TYR A 397 -25.15 -57.70 23.74
N TYR A 398 -24.81 -57.70 22.44
CA TYR A 398 -24.99 -58.87 21.59
C TYR A 398 -24.16 -60.05 22.09
N ASP A 399 -22.88 -59.83 22.40
CA ASP A 399 -21.98 -60.86 22.93
C ASP A 399 -22.42 -61.39 24.30
N LEU A 400 -22.99 -60.53 25.14
CA LEU A 400 -23.61 -60.90 26.42
C LEU A 400 -24.97 -61.60 26.26
N ARG A 401 -25.42 -61.86 25.02
CA ARG A 401 -26.71 -62.47 24.65
C ARG A 401 -27.92 -61.68 25.15
N LYS A 402 -27.75 -60.37 25.37
CA LYS A 402 -28.82 -59.44 25.75
C LYS A 402 -29.43 -58.82 24.49
N TYR A 403 -30.00 -59.65 23.63
CA TYR A 403 -30.37 -59.28 22.25
C TYR A 403 -31.40 -58.15 22.14
N ASP A 404 -32.35 -58.04 23.08
CA ASP A 404 -33.31 -56.93 23.08
C ASP A 404 -32.62 -55.57 23.30
N GLN A 405 -31.60 -55.53 24.18
CA GLN A 405 -30.82 -54.31 24.43
C GLN A 405 -29.90 -54.00 23.25
N ALA A 406 -29.19 -55.02 22.73
CA ALA A 406 -28.35 -54.88 21.55
C ALA A 406 -29.12 -54.32 20.36
N LYS A 407 -30.33 -54.86 20.11
CA LYS A 407 -31.20 -54.38 19.04
C LYS A 407 -31.52 -52.89 19.20
N ALA A 408 -31.96 -52.46 20.38
CA ALA A 408 -32.32 -51.06 20.63
C ALA A 408 -31.11 -50.13 20.37
N THR A 409 -29.92 -50.50 20.86
CA THR A 409 -28.70 -49.74 20.63
C THR A 409 -28.32 -49.67 19.14
N PHE A 410 -28.45 -50.77 18.39
CA PHE A 410 -28.21 -50.76 16.95
C PHE A 410 -29.25 -49.97 16.15
N GLU A 411 -30.52 -49.91 16.60
CA GLU A 411 -31.55 -49.07 15.99
C GLU A 411 -31.24 -47.58 16.18
N GLU A 412 -30.77 -47.17 17.36
CA GLU A 412 -30.30 -45.80 17.62
C GLU A 412 -29.09 -45.44 16.76
N ALA A 413 -28.10 -46.36 16.65
CA ALA A 413 -26.94 -46.17 15.79
C ALA A 413 -27.32 -46.09 14.29
N LEU A 414 -28.27 -46.92 13.84
CA LEU A 414 -28.77 -46.90 12.46
C LEU A 414 -29.38 -45.56 12.08
N ASP A 415 -30.23 -45.00 12.94
CA ASP A 415 -30.88 -43.71 12.70
C ASP A 415 -29.86 -42.57 12.64
N ALA A 416 -28.78 -42.67 13.42
CA ALA A 416 -27.72 -41.67 13.41
C ALA A 416 -26.77 -41.81 12.21
N PHE A 417 -26.40 -43.03 11.79
CA PHE A 417 -25.63 -43.23 10.55
C PHE A 417 -26.39 -42.78 9.31
N LYS A 418 -27.72 -42.92 9.29
CA LYS A 418 -28.55 -42.34 8.22
C LYS A 418 -28.47 -40.81 8.18
N LYS A 419 -28.39 -40.13 9.33
CA LYS A 419 -28.22 -38.67 9.39
C LYS A 419 -26.83 -38.24 8.90
N LEU A 420 -25.81 -39.05 9.13
CA LEU A 420 -24.45 -38.86 8.62
C LEU A 420 -24.29 -39.25 7.14
N GLU A 421 -25.34 -39.82 6.54
CA GLU A 421 -25.33 -40.39 5.19
C GLU A 421 -24.20 -41.43 5.00
N ASP A 422 -23.93 -42.23 6.04
CA ASP A 422 -23.01 -43.37 5.98
C ASP A 422 -23.81 -44.64 5.68
N GLU A 423 -24.06 -44.89 4.39
CA GLU A 423 -24.85 -46.03 3.95
C GLU A 423 -24.20 -47.38 4.28
N GLU A 424 -22.87 -47.45 4.32
CA GLU A 424 -22.14 -48.68 4.62
C GLU A 424 -22.36 -49.09 6.07
N LYS A 425 -22.10 -48.17 7.01
CA LYS A 425 -22.31 -48.43 8.43
C LYS A 425 -23.80 -48.58 8.77
N ALA A 426 -24.69 -47.84 8.11
CA ALA A 426 -26.13 -48.05 8.25
C ALA A 426 -26.56 -49.48 7.83
N GLN A 427 -26.03 -50.00 6.72
CA GLN A 427 -26.28 -51.40 6.32
C GLN A 427 -25.67 -52.40 7.31
N GLU A 428 -24.52 -52.09 7.90
CA GLU A 428 -23.93 -52.91 8.96
C GLU A 428 -24.85 -52.99 10.19
N CYS A 429 -25.34 -51.85 10.70
CA CYS A 429 -26.31 -51.82 11.80
C CYS A 429 -27.56 -52.64 11.47
N GLN A 430 -28.08 -52.55 10.24
CA GLN A 430 -29.23 -53.35 9.83
C GLN A 430 -28.96 -54.86 9.90
N LYS A 431 -27.77 -55.32 9.48
CA LYS A 431 -27.38 -56.74 9.59
C LYS A 431 -27.31 -57.20 11.04
N TRP A 432 -26.83 -56.35 11.94
CA TRP A 432 -26.81 -56.63 13.37
C TRP A 432 -28.22 -56.69 13.97
N ILE A 433 -29.12 -55.77 13.59
CA ILE A 433 -30.53 -55.79 13.98
C ILE A 433 -31.21 -57.09 13.54
N ASP A 434 -31.06 -57.47 12.26
CA ASP A 434 -31.64 -58.71 11.72
C ASP A 434 -31.13 -59.95 12.47
N SER A 435 -29.85 -59.92 12.85
CA SER A 435 -29.23 -60.98 13.65
C SER A 435 -29.84 -61.05 15.06
N CYS A 436 -30.00 -59.92 15.75
CA CYS A 436 -30.70 -59.85 17.04
C CYS A 436 -32.12 -60.41 16.95
N GLU A 437 -32.90 -59.98 15.95
CA GLU A 437 -34.29 -60.42 15.76
C GLU A 437 -34.39 -61.93 15.56
N LYS A 438 -33.47 -62.51 14.78
CA LYS A 438 -33.39 -63.96 14.59
C LYS A 438 -33.20 -64.70 15.92
N TYR A 439 -32.30 -64.23 16.78
CA TYR A 439 -32.05 -64.85 18.09
C TYR A 439 -33.21 -64.64 19.08
N ILE A 440 -33.81 -63.45 19.11
CA ILE A 440 -35.00 -63.17 19.92
C ILE A 440 -36.14 -64.12 19.55
N ASN A 441 -36.40 -64.30 18.26
CA ASN A 441 -37.44 -65.20 17.77
C ASN A 441 -37.15 -66.68 18.11
N LEU A 442 -35.88 -67.09 18.05
CA LEU A 442 -35.45 -68.43 18.47
C LEU A 442 -35.72 -68.67 19.96
N ILE A 443 -35.34 -67.73 20.82
CA ILE A 443 -35.57 -67.82 22.27
C ILE A 443 -37.07 -67.84 22.58
N ARG A 444 -37.87 -66.97 21.96
CA ARG A 444 -39.34 -66.97 22.10
C ARG A 444 -39.95 -68.31 21.69
N GLY A 445 -39.51 -68.87 20.56
CA GLY A 445 -39.93 -70.19 20.09
C GLY A 445 -39.62 -71.29 21.11
N MET A 446 -38.41 -71.28 21.68
CA MET A 446 -38.02 -72.25 22.73
C MET A 446 -38.85 -72.08 24.01
N ILE A 447 -39.14 -70.86 24.44
CA ILE A 447 -39.98 -70.60 25.62
C ILE A 447 -41.41 -71.14 25.39
N VAL A 448 -42.00 -70.87 24.22
CA VAL A 448 -43.34 -71.39 23.87
C VAL A 448 -43.33 -72.92 23.86
N LEU A 449 -42.32 -73.55 23.26
CA LEU A 449 -42.17 -75.01 23.27
C LEU A 449 -42.03 -75.57 24.69
N ALA A 450 -41.26 -74.92 25.56
CA ALA A 450 -41.10 -75.32 26.96
C ALA A 450 -42.42 -75.20 27.75
N ILE A 451 -43.22 -74.14 27.51
CA ILE A 451 -44.55 -73.97 28.12
C ILE A 451 -45.50 -75.05 27.62
N VAL A 452 -45.54 -75.33 26.32
CA VAL A 452 -46.40 -76.38 25.73
C VAL A 452 -46.01 -77.76 26.26
N ALA A 453 -44.71 -78.06 26.32
CA ALA A 453 -44.21 -79.31 26.88
C ALA A 453 -44.56 -79.42 28.38
N GLY A 454 -44.37 -78.35 29.15
CA GLY A 454 -44.76 -78.29 30.57
C GLY A 454 -46.26 -78.52 30.78
N ALA A 455 -47.10 -77.86 29.98
CA ALA A 455 -48.55 -78.04 30.02
C ALA A 455 -48.97 -79.47 29.65
N ALA A 456 -48.32 -80.08 28.66
CA ALA A 456 -48.55 -81.48 28.29
C ALA A 456 -48.19 -82.45 29.42
N VAL A 457 -47.06 -82.22 30.11
CA VAL A 457 -46.66 -83.01 31.28
C VAL A 457 -47.67 -82.87 32.42
N VAL A 458 -48.10 -81.64 32.73
CA VAL A 458 -49.14 -81.38 33.76
C VAL A 458 -50.45 -82.07 33.40
N TYR A 459 -50.88 -82.00 32.15
CA TYR A 459 -52.08 -82.68 31.67
C TYR A 459 -52.00 -84.20 31.84
N VAL A 460 -50.86 -84.81 31.50
CA VAL A 460 -50.60 -86.25 31.70
C VAL A 460 -50.65 -86.63 33.18
N VAL A 461 -50.08 -85.82 34.07
CA VAL A 461 -50.10 -86.05 35.53
C VAL A 461 -51.52 -85.96 36.09
N ILE A 462 -52.31 -84.95 35.70
CA ILE A 462 -53.71 -84.79 36.13
C ILE A 462 -54.57 -85.98 35.64
N ARG A 463 -54.38 -86.41 34.38
CA ARG A 463 -55.10 -87.56 33.82
C ARG A 463 -54.77 -88.87 34.56
N ARG A 464 -53.50 -89.08 34.93
CA ARG A 464 -53.10 -90.23 35.77
C ARG A 464 -53.79 -90.20 37.14
N ARG A 465 -53.84 -89.05 37.83
CA ARG A 465 -54.54 -88.92 39.12
C ARG A 465 -56.05 -89.18 39.02
N LYS A 466 -56.71 -88.70 37.97
CA LYS A 466 -58.14 -89.00 37.73
C LYS A 466 -58.40 -90.49 37.49
N ASN A 467 -57.50 -91.20 36.82
CA ASN A 467 -57.63 -92.65 36.63
C ASN A 467 -57.39 -93.44 37.92
N VAL A 468 -56.59 -92.93 38.86
CA VAL A 468 -56.39 -93.57 40.18
C VAL A 468 -57.64 -93.41 41.07
N GLN A 469 -58.34 -92.27 41.03
CA GLN A 469 -59.59 -92.08 41.80
C GLN A 469 -60.82 -92.81 41.21
N LYS A 470 -60.77 -93.25 39.94
CA LYS A 470 -61.86 -94.03 39.31
C LYS A 470 -61.77 -95.54 39.55
N GLY A 471 -60.72 -96.02 40.23
CA GLY A 471 -60.53 -97.44 40.56
C GLY A 471 -61.09 -97.88 41.90
N GLU A 472 -61.79 -97.02 42.64
CA GLU A 472 -62.22 -97.28 44.03
C GLU A 472 -63.76 -97.23 44.18
N THR A 473 -64.48 -97.78 43.21
CA THR A 473 -65.93 -98.03 43.31
C THR A 473 -66.33 -99.18 42.38
N GLU A 474 -65.90 -100.40 42.70
CA GLU A 474 -66.62 -101.61 42.27
C GLU A 474 -67.15 -102.32 43.53
N PRO A 475 -68.49 -102.41 43.69
CA PRO A 475 -69.10 -103.07 44.82
C PRO A 475 -69.02 -104.59 44.67
N ASN A 476 -68.55 -105.20 45.76
CA ASN A 476 -68.64 -106.60 46.12
C ASN A 476 -70.07 -107.15 45.96
N GLU A 477 -70.29 -108.15 45.09
CA GLU A 477 -71.49 -109.00 45.14
C GLU A 477 -71.22 -110.46 44.67
N ARG A 478 -71.60 -111.39 45.58
CA ARG A 478 -72.08 -112.80 45.42
C ARG A 478 -71.04 -113.93 45.33
N GLU A 479 -70.99 -114.90 46.26
CA GLU A 479 -71.99 -115.97 46.56
C GLU A 479 -72.28 -116.77 45.28
N GLU A 480 -71.74 -117.96 45.05
CA GLU A 480 -71.98 -119.29 45.67
C GLU A 480 -70.96 -120.30 45.13
#